data_AF-A0A954WNI4-F1
#
_entry.id   AF-A0A954WNI4-F1
#
_cell.length_a   1.000
_cell.length_b   1.000
_cell.length_c   1.000
_cell.angle_alpha   90.00
_cell.angle_beta   90.00
_cell.angle_gamma   90.00
#
_symmetry.space_group_name_H-M   'P 1'
#
loop_
_entity.id
_entity.type
_entity.pdbx_description
1 polymer ?
#
loop_
_entity_poly.entity_id
_entity_poly.type
_entity_poly.pdbx_seq_one_letter_code
_entity_poly.pdbx_strand_id
1 'polypeptide(L)'
;MTNTSSDVTQFLSDPKSYGNGTKSVELRETHISQVFLTERFAYKLKKPVRFAFLDFSTVENRRHACEQEVHLNKRLAPDVYLKVVPIYQCPDGGLAWKGEGEPIDWVVKMKRLEDRDCLESKIKSHTLRGRDISKVADLLARFYVNQAPLTLKCDSYRKTLLNHIESNKSDLLQHFSKHEPEIRLATSAQLRFIRLAHAEFNERVCDGRIVDGHGDLRPEHIYLSPNAIAIDCIEFNDEFRQNDIVDELSFLKMECERLGAPEIGATTIDRYSQLSSDCAPDRLVAFYMCYRACVRAKVAILRSEQALTPEATKQQILEGESYLDLASSYVQGFSPRLIVSVGGLMGTGKSTIANRLAEELVAPVTRTDDVRETVFPSDGNGLGYGRSKYSLANRLQIYDKLVSRVPTLLASSSLVVLDGTFARQAMRDRCEAIAKQAESDWLHIECTCPRAVSLERIVERQKSSNHSSSEARPELYDSQSAEYESPTPGNHVLRIDTSNATEKLVEFAIQAIRDRIYSCVGEEC
;
A
#
# COMPACT_ATOMS: atom_id res chain seq x y z
N MET A 1 -14.69 9.55 44.42
CA MET A 1 -13.87 9.70 43.19
C MET A 1 -14.84 10.00 42.08
N THR A 2 -15.07 11.29 41.83
CA THR A 2 -15.95 11.77 40.76
C THR A 2 -15.38 11.35 39.42
N ASN A 3 -16.24 10.89 38.53
CA ASN A 3 -15.86 10.39 37.22
C ASN A 3 -15.60 11.61 36.32
N THR A 4 -14.45 12.27 36.51
CA THR A 4 -14.11 13.60 35.98
C THR A 4 -14.37 13.76 34.49
N SER A 5 -14.18 12.70 33.69
CA SER A 5 -14.49 12.71 32.25
C SER A 5 -15.98 12.86 31.95
N SER A 6 -16.86 12.27 32.78
CA SER A 6 -18.32 12.38 32.64
C SER A 6 -18.79 13.79 32.99
N ASP A 7 -18.22 14.36 34.05
CA ASP A 7 -18.58 15.71 34.52
C ASP A 7 -18.18 16.78 33.48
N VAL A 8 -16.99 16.65 32.88
CA VAL A 8 -16.55 17.55 31.79
C VAL A 8 -17.47 17.44 30.58
N THR A 9 -17.83 16.22 30.16
CA THR A 9 -18.75 16.00 29.03
C THR A 9 -20.11 16.65 29.28
N GLN A 10 -20.65 16.50 30.49
CA GLN A 10 -21.92 17.11 30.87
C GLN A 10 -21.83 18.64 30.87
N PHE A 11 -20.77 19.21 31.44
CA PHE A 11 -20.53 20.65 31.43
C PHE A 11 -20.46 21.20 30.01
N LEU A 12 -19.72 20.54 29.12
CA LEU A 12 -19.59 20.94 27.73
C LEU A 12 -20.86 20.72 26.90
N SER A 13 -21.76 19.84 27.34
CA SER A 13 -23.05 19.61 26.69
C SER A 13 -24.13 20.61 27.12
N ASP A 14 -23.96 21.31 28.25
CA ASP A 14 -24.92 22.30 28.73
C ASP A 14 -24.75 23.64 27.99
N PRO A 15 -25.76 24.13 27.25
CA PRO A 15 -25.72 25.45 26.60
C PRO A 15 -25.38 26.59 27.56
N LYS A 16 -25.79 26.51 28.84
CA LYS A 16 -25.56 27.55 29.85
C LYS A 16 -24.07 27.74 30.16
N SER A 17 -23.25 26.72 29.95
CA SER A 17 -21.80 26.77 30.17
C SER A 17 -21.12 27.78 29.25
N TYR A 18 -21.70 28.12 28.11
CA TYR A 18 -21.09 28.99 27.09
C TYR A 18 -21.50 30.47 27.19
N GLY A 19 -22.34 30.83 28.16
CA GLY A 19 -22.87 32.18 28.36
C GLY A 19 -24.03 32.55 27.43
N ASN A 20 -24.41 33.84 27.42
CA ASN A 20 -25.57 34.32 26.68
C ASN A 20 -25.37 34.18 25.16
N GLY A 21 -26.26 33.41 24.51
CA GLY A 21 -26.31 33.26 23.06
C GLY A 21 -26.23 31.82 22.54
N THR A 22 -25.84 30.86 23.41
CA THR A 22 -25.87 29.43 23.07
C THR A 22 -27.20 28.83 23.50
N LYS A 23 -27.98 28.31 22.55
CA LYS A 23 -29.30 27.70 22.79
C LYS A 23 -29.24 26.18 22.77
N SER A 24 -28.36 25.62 21.95
CA SER A 24 -28.15 24.18 21.86
C SER A 24 -26.67 23.85 21.69
N VAL A 25 -26.32 22.64 22.11
CA VAL A 25 -25.01 22.04 21.87
C VAL A 25 -25.24 20.70 21.21
N GLU A 26 -24.69 20.53 20.01
CA GLU A 26 -24.66 19.25 19.32
C GLU A 26 -23.34 18.55 19.64
N LEU A 27 -23.41 17.32 20.16
CA LEU A 27 -22.24 16.49 20.43
C LEU A 27 -21.97 15.57 19.24
N ARG A 28 -20.75 15.62 18.72
CA ARG A 28 -20.20 14.65 17.78
C ARG A 28 -19.04 13.91 18.39
N GLU A 29 -18.97 12.61 18.15
CA GLU A 29 -17.91 11.78 18.71
C GLU A 29 -17.05 11.17 17.63
N THR A 30 -15.75 11.14 17.89
CA THR A 30 -14.77 10.36 17.15
C THR A 30 -14.16 9.32 18.10
N HIS A 31 -13.28 8.48 17.58
CA HIS A 31 -12.54 7.48 18.36
C HIS A 31 -11.65 8.09 19.46
N ILE A 32 -11.14 9.31 19.28
CA ILE A 32 -10.18 9.95 20.21
C ILE A 32 -10.65 11.31 20.75
N SER A 33 -11.83 11.80 20.33
CA SER A 33 -12.29 13.14 20.71
C SER A 33 -13.81 13.26 20.72
N GLN A 34 -14.31 14.23 21.48
CA GLN A 34 -15.69 14.71 21.50
C GLN A 34 -15.71 16.16 21.03
N VAL A 35 -16.60 16.49 20.10
CA VAL A 35 -16.74 17.83 19.52
C VAL A 35 -18.12 18.38 19.88
N PHE A 36 -18.13 19.49 20.61
CA PHE A 36 -19.33 20.19 21.05
C PHE A 36 -19.56 21.41 20.17
N LEU A 37 -20.59 21.35 19.32
CA LEU A 37 -20.93 22.38 18.35
C LEU A 37 -22.01 23.31 18.93
N THR A 38 -21.63 24.56 19.16
CA THR A 38 -22.57 25.66 19.46
C THR A 38 -22.96 26.37 18.16
N GLU A 39 -23.73 27.44 18.20
CA GLU A 39 -24.13 28.20 17.01
C GLU A 39 -22.95 28.90 16.33
N ARG A 40 -21.86 29.18 17.04
CA ARG A 40 -20.71 29.97 16.51
C ARG A 40 -19.37 29.27 16.61
N PHE A 41 -19.21 28.36 17.57
CA PHE A 41 -17.94 27.73 17.88
C PHE A 41 -18.09 26.22 17.97
N ALA A 42 -16.98 25.52 17.76
CA ALA A 42 -16.82 24.13 18.13
C ALA A 42 -15.76 24.01 19.21
N TYR A 43 -15.96 23.08 20.14
CA TYR A 43 -15.04 22.78 21.22
C TYR A 43 -14.67 21.30 21.15
N LYS A 44 -13.40 20.98 20.94
CA LYS A 44 -12.92 19.60 20.84
C LYS A 44 -12.20 19.20 22.11
N LEU A 45 -12.77 18.24 22.82
CA LEU A 45 -12.19 17.58 23.99
C LEU A 45 -11.53 16.27 23.55
N LYS A 46 -10.31 16.02 24.00
CA LYS A 46 -9.63 14.73 23.78
C LYS A 46 -10.15 13.70 24.78
N LYS A 47 -10.45 12.49 24.31
CA LYS A 47 -10.87 11.38 25.20
C LYS A 47 -9.65 10.87 25.99
N PRO A 48 -9.80 10.43 27.25
CA PRO A 48 -8.71 9.91 28.07
C PRO A 48 -8.35 8.47 27.67
N VAL A 49 -7.84 8.28 26.45
CA VAL A 49 -7.54 6.97 25.85
C VAL A 49 -6.05 6.78 25.63
N ARG A 50 -5.62 5.52 25.56
CA ARG A 50 -4.24 5.14 25.22
C ARG A 50 -4.26 3.99 24.21
N PHE A 51 -3.67 4.24 23.04
CA PHE A 51 -3.45 3.30 21.95
C PHE A 51 -1.95 3.15 21.69
N ALA A 52 -1.57 2.20 20.81
CA ALA A 52 -0.16 1.97 20.46
C ALA A 52 0.50 3.20 19.81
N PHE A 53 -0.27 4.03 19.12
CA PHE A 53 0.20 5.20 18.37
C PHE A 53 -0.18 6.54 19.02
N LEU A 54 -0.83 6.52 20.19
CA LEU A 54 -1.41 7.72 20.80
C LEU A 54 -1.63 7.56 22.31
N ASP A 55 -1.24 8.54 23.13
CA ASP A 55 -1.51 8.54 24.57
C ASP A 55 -2.13 9.87 25.03
N PHE A 56 -3.43 9.85 25.32
CA PHE A 56 -4.20 10.95 25.92
C PHE A 56 -4.64 10.65 27.36
N SER A 57 -4.02 9.68 28.03
CA SER A 57 -4.44 9.22 29.36
C SER A 57 -4.31 10.28 30.46
N THR A 58 -3.34 11.20 30.35
CA THR A 58 -3.11 12.29 31.31
C THR A 58 -3.63 13.65 30.82
N VAL A 59 -3.92 14.56 31.75
CA VAL A 59 -4.36 15.92 31.44
C VAL A 59 -3.28 16.69 30.68
N GLU A 60 -2.02 16.48 31.05
CA GLU A 60 -0.84 17.09 30.42
C GLU A 60 -0.69 16.64 28.97
N ASN A 61 -0.89 15.35 28.69
CA ASN A 61 -0.84 14.83 27.32
C ASN A 61 -1.97 15.42 26.47
N ARG A 62 -3.19 15.53 27.03
CA ARG A 62 -4.33 16.16 26.33
C ARG A 62 -4.10 17.64 26.08
N ARG A 63 -3.49 18.36 27.02
CA ARG A 63 -3.07 19.76 26.84
C ARG A 63 -2.11 19.88 25.67
N HIS A 64 -1.03 19.09 25.68
CA HIS A 64 -0.02 19.11 24.62
C HIS A 64 -0.64 18.82 23.25
N ALA A 65 -1.51 17.82 23.17
CA ALA A 65 -2.23 17.49 21.94
C ALA A 65 -3.13 18.63 21.45
N CYS A 66 -3.85 19.31 22.36
CA CYS A 66 -4.64 20.48 21.99
C CYS A 66 -3.77 21.63 21.45
N GLU A 67 -2.60 21.85 22.06
CA GLU A 67 -1.63 22.87 21.62
C GLU A 67 -1.08 22.53 20.24
N GLN A 68 -0.70 21.26 20.00
CA GLN A 68 -0.26 20.78 18.69
C GLN A 68 -1.36 20.88 17.63
N GLU A 69 -2.60 20.51 17.94
CA GLU A 69 -3.71 20.60 17.00
C GLU A 69 -3.93 22.06 16.54
N VAL A 70 -3.91 23.01 17.48
CA VAL A 70 -4.02 24.44 17.15
C VAL A 70 -2.83 24.91 16.32
N HIS A 71 -1.61 24.49 16.67
CA HIS A 71 -0.39 24.88 15.95
C HIS A 71 -0.41 24.38 14.50
N LEU A 72 -0.62 23.08 14.31
CA LEU A 72 -0.53 22.41 13.01
C LEU A 72 -1.65 22.83 12.06
N ASN A 73 -2.88 22.94 12.57
CA ASN A 73 -4.02 23.29 11.73
C ASN A 73 -4.07 24.78 11.36
N LYS A 74 -3.42 25.67 12.11
CA LYS A 74 -3.29 27.08 11.71
C LYS A 74 -2.56 27.27 10.39
N ARG A 75 -1.77 26.28 9.93
CA ARG A 75 -1.08 26.33 8.63
C ARG A 75 -2.05 26.32 7.43
N LEU A 76 -3.20 25.64 7.57
CA LEU A 76 -4.21 25.46 6.51
C LEU A 76 -5.58 26.09 6.85
N ALA A 77 -5.82 26.42 8.12
CA ALA A 77 -7.05 27.02 8.62
C ALA A 77 -6.78 28.04 9.75
N PRO A 78 -5.99 29.11 9.49
CA PRO A 78 -5.53 30.06 10.53
C PRO A 78 -6.65 30.73 11.31
N ASP A 79 -7.78 31.00 10.64
CA ASP A 79 -8.92 31.69 11.21
C ASP A 79 -9.92 30.77 11.90
N VAL A 80 -9.78 29.45 11.77
CA VAL A 80 -10.68 28.45 12.37
C VAL A 80 -10.20 28.06 13.76
N TYR A 81 -8.92 27.71 13.91
CA TYR A 81 -8.34 27.28 15.17
C TYR A 81 -7.95 28.48 16.03
N LEU A 82 -8.74 28.78 17.07
CA LEU A 82 -8.58 30.03 17.82
C LEU A 82 -7.54 29.89 18.92
N LYS A 83 -7.75 28.94 19.84
CA LYS A 83 -6.88 28.71 21.01
C LYS A 83 -7.25 27.42 21.74
N VAL A 84 -6.35 26.99 22.61
CA VAL A 84 -6.64 26.01 23.68
C VAL A 84 -7.27 26.75 24.86
N VAL A 85 -8.30 26.18 25.48
CA VAL A 85 -8.93 26.73 26.69
C VAL A 85 -9.00 25.68 27.80
N PRO A 86 -8.65 26.05 29.05
CA PRO A 86 -8.71 25.16 30.20
C PRO A 86 -10.14 25.00 30.73
N ILE A 87 -10.37 23.90 31.44
CA ILE A 87 -11.56 23.64 32.26
C ILE A 87 -11.11 23.52 33.70
N TYR A 88 -11.76 24.27 34.59
CA TYR A 88 -11.46 24.28 36.03
C TYR A 88 -12.60 23.66 36.81
N GLN A 89 -12.26 23.08 37.96
CA GLN A 89 -13.23 22.73 38.99
C GLN A 89 -13.32 23.86 40.02
N CYS A 90 -14.53 24.36 40.25
CA CYS A 90 -14.84 25.36 41.26
C CYS A 90 -14.82 24.75 42.67
N PRO A 91 -14.66 25.56 43.73
CA PRO A 91 -14.70 25.08 45.12
C PRO A 91 -16.01 24.37 45.52
N ASP A 92 -17.12 24.70 44.85
CA ASP A 92 -18.43 24.07 45.04
C ASP A 92 -18.60 22.74 44.28
N GLY A 93 -17.56 22.29 43.58
CA GLY A 93 -17.55 21.07 42.76
C GLY A 93 -18.07 21.26 41.33
N GLY A 94 -18.61 22.43 40.99
CA GLY A 94 -19.03 22.77 39.62
C GLY A 94 -17.85 22.97 38.67
N LEU A 95 -18.11 23.02 37.36
CA LEU A 95 -17.08 23.26 36.35
C LEU A 95 -17.21 24.66 35.73
N ALA A 96 -16.08 25.26 35.35
CA ALA A 96 -16.04 26.59 34.75
C ALA A 96 -14.89 26.77 33.75
N TRP A 97 -15.07 27.71 32.81
CA TRP A 97 -14.03 28.14 31.86
C TRP A 97 -12.93 29.02 32.47
N LYS A 98 -13.14 29.50 33.70
CA LYS A 98 -12.20 30.33 34.46
C LYS A 98 -12.24 29.86 35.91
N GLY A 99 -11.07 29.76 36.52
CA GLY A 99 -10.91 29.35 37.91
C GLY A 99 -9.47 29.58 38.38
N GLU A 100 -9.25 29.31 39.66
CA GLU A 100 -7.92 29.28 40.27
C GLU A 100 -7.43 27.83 40.40
N GLY A 101 -6.11 27.61 40.39
CA GLY A 101 -5.51 26.27 40.49
C GLY A 101 -5.23 25.60 39.15
N GLU A 102 -4.97 24.29 39.19
CA GLU A 102 -4.64 23.49 38.00
C GLU A 102 -5.92 23.11 37.21
N PRO A 103 -5.94 23.29 35.87
CA PRO A 103 -7.03 22.82 35.03
C PRO A 103 -7.21 21.30 35.14
N ILE A 104 -8.47 20.86 35.17
CA ILE A 104 -8.82 19.43 35.18
C ILE A 104 -8.85 18.82 33.78
N ASP A 105 -9.00 19.65 32.74
CA ASP A 105 -8.87 19.25 31.34
C ASP A 105 -8.69 20.46 30.41
N TRP A 106 -8.49 20.20 29.12
CA TRP A 106 -8.25 21.19 28.09
C TRP A 106 -9.08 20.88 26.83
N VAL A 107 -9.55 21.94 26.16
CA VAL A 107 -10.27 21.81 24.89
C VAL A 107 -9.74 22.77 23.85
N VAL A 108 -9.77 22.34 22.59
CA VAL A 108 -9.51 23.21 21.44
C VAL A 108 -10.77 24.00 21.13
N LYS A 109 -10.70 25.33 21.16
CA LYS A 109 -11.78 26.22 20.72
C LYS A 109 -11.55 26.63 19.27
N MET A 110 -12.51 26.35 18.41
CA MET A 110 -12.48 26.68 16.98
C MET A 110 -13.78 27.35 16.51
N LYS A 111 -13.77 28.01 15.35
CA LYS A 111 -15.01 28.48 14.69
C LYS A 111 -15.81 27.27 14.21
N ARG A 112 -17.13 27.31 14.34
CA ARG A 112 -18.00 26.29 13.74
C ARG A 112 -17.95 26.45 12.22
N LEU A 113 -17.79 25.32 11.54
CA LEU A 113 -17.91 25.21 10.10
C LEU A 113 -19.24 24.50 9.78
N GLU A 114 -19.82 24.85 8.63
CA GLU A 114 -21.08 24.28 8.17
C GLU A 114 -20.81 23.00 7.37
N ASP A 115 -21.42 21.87 7.74
CA ASP A 115 -21.16 20.57 7.08
C ASP A 115 -21.42 20.59 5.58
N ARG A 116 -22.43 21.36 5.15
CA ARG A 116 -22.78 21.51 3.73
C ARG A 116 -21.66 22.14 2.89
N ASP A 117 -20.68 22.78 3.55
CA ASP A 117 -19.56 23.45 2.92
C ASP A 117 -18.28 22.61 2.88
N CYS A 118 -18.26 21.42 3.51
CA CYS A 118 -17.16 20.49 3.32
C CYS A 118 -17.19 19.88 1.91
N LEU A 119 -16.02 19.50 1.40
CA LEU A 119 -15.82 19.02 0.04
C LEU A 119 -16.59 17.71 -0.19
N GLU A 120 -16.59 16.80 0.78
CA GLU A 120 -17.39 15.57 0.73
C GLU A 120 -18.88 15.86 0.50
N SER A 121 -19.47 16.76 1.29
CA SER A 121 -20.88 17.15 1.15
C SER A 121 -21.18 17.77 -0.21
N LYS A 122 -20.26 18.58 -0.76
CA LYS A 122 -20.40 19.23 -2.06
C LYS A 122 -20.34 18.23 -3.21
N ILE A 123 -19.48 17.21 -3.10
CA ILE A 123 -19.42 16.09 -4.06
C ILE A 123 -20.73 15.30 -4.01
N LYS A 124 -21.13 14.84 -2.83
CA LYS A 124 -22.35 14.02 -2.65
C LYS A 124 -23.64 14.73 -3.05
N SER A 125 -23.70 16.05 -2.89
CA SER A 125 -24.86 16.86 -3.29
C SER A 125 -24.80 17.35 -4.74
N HIS A 126 -23.74 17.03 -5.49
CA HIS A 126 -23.48 17.51 -6.85
C HIS A 126 -23.56 19.05 -6.96
N THR A 127 -23.11 19.76 -5.92
CA THR A 127 -23.11 21.24 -5.88
C THR A 127 -21.73 21.85 -6.11
N LEU A 128 -20.71 21.03 -6.32
CA LEU A 128 -19.34 21.45 -6.62
C LEU A 128 -19.26 22.15 -7.97
N ARG A 129 -18.53 23.26 -8.05
CA ARG A 129 -18.27 23.99 -9.30
C ARG A 129 -16.78 23.95 -9.63
N GLY A 130 -16.41 24.15 -10.90
CA GLY A 130 -14.99 24.18 -11.31
C GLY A 130 -14.12 25.15 -10.49
N ARG A 131 -14.66 26.33 -10.13
CA ARG A 131 -13.97 27.30 -9.25
C ARG A 131 -13.64 26.73 -7.86
N ASP A 132 -14.46 25.82 -7.35
CA ASP A 132 -14.28 25.23 -6.03
C ASP A 132 -13.13 24.23 -6.08
N ILE A 133 -13.03 23.45 -7.15
CA ILE A 133 -11.90 22.56 -7.44
C ILE A 133 -10.59 23.38 -7.53
N SER A 134 -10.60 24.49 -8.28
CA SER A 134 -9.43 25.36 -8.37
C SER A 134 -9.00 25.93 -7.02
N LYS A 135 -9.93 26.26 -6.12
CA LYS A 135 -9.60 26.71 -4.76
C LYS A 135 -8.89 25.63 -3.94
N VAL A 136 -9.34 24.37 -4.03
CA VAL A 136 -8.69 23.23 -3.35
C VAL A 136 -7.28 23.02 -3.90
N ALA A 137 -7.16 22.97 -5.23
CA ALA A 137 -5.88 22.79 -5.91
C ALA A 137 -4.89 23.91 -5.56
N ASP A 138 -5.33 25.17 -5.59
CA ASP A 138 -4.48 26.32 -5.23
C ASP A 138 -4.07 26.33 -3.74
N LEU A 139 -4.98 25.99 -2.83
CA LEU A 139 -4.68 25.91 -1.39
C LEU A 139 -3.56 24.89 -1.14
N LEU A 140 -3.75 23.66 -1.63
CA LEU A 140 -2.86 22.55 -1.34
C LEU A 140 -1.52 22.71 -2.05
N ALA A 141 -1.53 23.08 -3.34
CA ALA A 141 -0.30 23.30 -4.08
C ALA A 141 0.58 24.39 -3.42
N ARG A 142 -0.03 25.52 -2.99
CA ARG A 142 0.71 26.57 -2.27
C ARG A 142 1.19 26.10 -0.90
N PHE A 143 0.39 25.34 -0.16
CA PHE A 143 0.80 24.82 1.13
C PHE A 143 2.03 23.93 1.00
N TYR A 144 2.00 22.94 0.10
CA TYR A 144 3.08 21.97 -0.07
C TYR A 144 4.35 22.55 -0.70
N VAL A 145 4.24 23.47 -1.67
CA VAL A 145 5.40 24.19 -2.24
C VAL A 145 6.19 24.96 -1.17
N ASN A 146 5.51 25.45 -0.13
CA ASN A 146 6.13 26.22 0.94
C ASN A 146 6.51 25.39 2.17
N GLN A 147 6.38 24.06 2.13
CA GLN A 147 6.83 23.22 3.25
C GLN A 147 8.35 23.05 3.25
N ALA A 148 8.93 23.05 4.45
CA ALA A 148 10.33 22.74 4.63
C ALA A 148 10.57 21.23 4.47
N PRO A 149 11.56 20.80 3.67
CA PRO A 149 11.96 19.41 3.59
C PRO A 149 12.42 18.84 4.94
N LEU A 150 12.07 17.59 5.21
CA LEU A 150 12.60 16.84 6.34
C LEU A 150 13.94 16.21 6.00
N THR A 151 14.86 16.20 6.96
CA THR A 151 16.17 15.55 6.79
C THR A 151 16.07 14.08 7.13
N LEU A 152 15.93 13.23 6.11
CA LEU A 152 15.80 11.78 6.25
C LEU A 152 16.86 11.05 5.43
N LYS A 153 17.21 9.83 5.85
CA LYS A 153 18.00 8.91 5.02
C LYS A 153 17.07 8.17 4.07
N CYS A 154 17.46 8.06 2.79
CA CYS A 154 16.75 7.31 1.76
C CYS A 154 16.32 5.90 2.23
N ASP A 155 17.25 5.14 2.79
CA ASP A 155 16.97 3.78 3.28
C ASP A 155 16.00 3.76 4.46
N SER A 156 16.02 4.80 5.30
CA SER A 156 15.10 4.90 6.44
C SER A 156 13.67 5.10 5.95
N TYR A 157 13.46 6.02 5.00
CA TYR A 157 12.14 6.29 4.43
C TYR A 157 11.54 5.04 3.77
N ARG A 158 12.32 4.37 2.90
CA ARG A 158 11.88 3.12 2.25
C ARG A 158 11.59 2.01 3.26
N LYS A 159 12.42 1.87 4.30
CA LYS A 159 12.20 0.87 5.35
C LYS A 159 10.91 1.13 6.13
N THR A 160 10.58 2.38 6.44
CA THR A 160 9.29 2.73 7.08
C THR A 160 8.11 2.32 6.20
N LEU A 161 8.12 2.66 4.91
CA LEU A 161 7.06 2.23 3.97
C LEU A 161 6.92 0.70 3.90
N LEU A 162 8.04 -0.04 3.80
CA LEU A 162 8.03 -1.50 3.78
C LEU A 162 7.41 -2.09 5.06
N ASN A 163 7.77 -1.54 6.23
CA ASN A 163 7.19 -1.97 7.51
C ASN A 163 5.69 -1.69 7.58
N HIS A 164 5.23 -0.55 7.07
CA HIS A 164 3.80 -0.22 7.01
C HIS A 164 3.03 -1.20 6.12
N ILE A 165 3.57 -1.53 4.95
CA ILE A 165 2.92 -2.47 4.02
C ILE A 165 2.82 -3.87 4.65
N GLU A 166 3.88 -4.37 5.29
CA GLU A 166 3.84 -5.67 5.97
C GLU A 166 2.89 -5.66 7.18
N SER A 167 2.86 -4.56 7.95
CA SER A 167 1.90 -4.41 9.05
C SER A 167 0.46 -4.38 8.54
N ASN A 168 0.17 -3.60 7.49
CA ASN A 168 -1.14 -3.55 6.85
C ASN A 168 -1.55 -4.93 6.35
N LYS A 169 -0.66 -5.64 5.65
CA LYS A 169 -0.90 -7.00 5.18
C LYS A 169 -1.28 -7.96 6.31
N SER A 170 -0.54 -7.94 7.41
CA SER A 170 -0.83 -8.78 8.58
C SER A 170 -2.22 -8.51 9.14
N ASP A 171 -2.54 -7.24 9.42
CA ASP A 171 -3.80 -6.86 10.04
C ASP A 171 -4.99 -7.11 9.10
N LEU A 172 -4.83 -6.84 7.80
CA LEU A 172 -5.87 -7.07 6.79
C LEU A 172 -6.14 -8.57 6.61
N LEU A 173 -5.12 -9.43 6.53
CA LEU A 173 -5.33 -10.88 6.40
C LEU A 173 -6.02 -11.49 7.63
N GLN A 174 -5.76 -10.93 8.82
CA GLN A 174 -6.41 -11.37 10.05
C GLN A 174 -7.92 -11.07 10.06
N HIS A 175 -8.35 -9.93 9.52
CA HIS A 175 -9.73 -9.45 9.63
C HIS A 175 -10.57 -9.66 8.37
N PHE A 176 -9.95 -9.64 7.19
CA PHE A 176 -10.59 -9.75 5.89
C PHE A 176 -10.13 -11.01 5.14
N SER A 177 -10.12 -12.16 5.81
CA SER A 177 -9.65 -13.44 5.22
C SER A 177 -10.37 -13.85 3.94
N LYS A 178 -11.62 -13.40 3.73
CA LYS A 178 -12.38 -13.62 2.49
C LYS A 178 -11.82 -12.85 1.29
N HIS A 179 -11.07 -11.79 1.54
CA HIS A 179 -10.41 -10.92 0.54
C HIS A 179 -8.89 -11.19 0.48
N GLU A 180 -8.46 -12.39 0.90
CA GLU A 180 -7.05 -12.77 0.87
C GLU A 180 -6.41 -12.60 -0.52
N PRO A 181 -7.04 -12.96 -1.66
CA PRO A 181 -6.48 -12.73 -2.99
C PRO A 181 -6.18 -11.25 -3.26
N GLU A 182 -7.13 -10.35 -2.97
CA GLU A 182 -7.05 -8.91 -3.16
C GLU A 182 -5.94 -8.30 -2.30
N ILE A 183 -5.90 -8.69 -1.02
CA ILE A 183 -4.88 -8.23 -0.07
C ILE A 183 -3.48 -8.67 -0.53
N ARG A 184 -3.33 -9.92 -0.95
CA ARG A 184 -2.05 -10.45 -1.47
C ARG A 184 -1.65 -9.77 -2.78
N LEU A 185 -2.60 -9.53 -3.68
CA LEU A 185 -2.36 -8.84 -4.93
C LEU A 185 -1.80 -7.42 -4.68
N ALA A 186 -2.51 -6.62 -3.86
CA ALA A 186 -2.11 -5.27 -3.53
C ALA A 186 -0.76 -5.22 -2.80
N THR A 187 -0.59 -5.99 -1.73
CA THR A 187 0.60 -5.91 -0.87
C THR A 187 1.85 -6.49 -1.55
N SER A 188 1.72 -7.58 -2.31
CA SER A 188 2.86 -8.11 -3.10
C SER A 188 3.30 -7.14 -4.19
N ALA A 189 2.35 -6.48 -4.85
CA ALA A 189 2.63 -5.44 -5.84
C ALA A 189 3.33 -4.23 -5.20
N GLN A 190 2.86 -3.75 -4.05
CA GLN A 190 3.48 -2.63 -3.32
C GLN A 190 4.92 -2.95 -2.91
N LEU A 191 5.17 -4.12 -2.31
CA LEU A 191 6.51 -4.55 -1.91
C LEU A 191 7.45 -4.66 -3.11
N ARG A 192 6.97 -5.25 -4.20
CA ARG A 192 7.70 -5.36 -5.47
C ARG A 192 8.02 -3.98 -6.05
N PHE A 193 7.06 -3.05 -6.04
CA PHE A 193 7.25 -1.69 -6.54
C PHE A 193 8.34 -0.96 -5.77
N ILE A 194 8.34 -0.98 -4.43
CA ILE A 194 9.41 -0.33 -3.65
C ILE A 194 10.79 -0.91 -3.96
N ARG A 195 10.89 -2.22 -4.18
CA ARG A 195 12.16 -2.88 -4.50
C ARG A 195 12.64 -2.54 -5.92
N LEU A 196 11.73 -2.56 -6.88
CA LEU A 196 12.06 -2.25 -8.28
C LEU A 196 12.27 -0.75 -8.47
N ALA A 197 11.32 0.09 -8.11
CA ALA A 197 11.35 1.55 -8.27
C ALA A 197 12.05 2.28 -7.09
N HIS A 198 13.09 1.68 -6.52
CA HIS A 198 13.74 2.25 -5.33
C HIS A 198 14.45 3.58 -5.59
N ALA A 199 14.93 3.81 -6.82
CA ALA A 199 15.61 5.04 -7.20
C ALA A 199 14.63 6.21 -7.14
N GLU A 200 13.40 6.01 -7.60
CA GLU A 200 12.33 7.01 -7.56
C GLU A 200 12.07 7.47 -6.12
N PHE A 201 11.93 6.55 -5.15
CA PHE A 201 11.76 6.94 -3.74
C PHE A 201 12.98 7.67 -3.17
N ASN A 202 14.19 7.29 -3.59
CA ASN A 202 15.40 7.98 -3.15
C ASN A 202 15.45 9.41 -3.72
N GLU A 203 15.07 9.60 -4.98
CA GLU A 203 14.93 10.92 -5.61
C GLU A 203 13.92 11.79 -4.85
N ARG A 204 12.76 11.24 -4.45
CA ARG A 204 11.80 11.98 -3.59
C ARG A 204 12.47 12.53 -2.32
N VAL A 205 13.29 11.72 -1.64
CA VAL A 205 14.00 12.14 -0.43
C VAL A 205 15.08 13.18 -0.74
N CYS A 206 15.91 12.94 -1.76
CA CYS A 206 16.99 13.83 -2.16
C CYS A 206 16.48 15.20 -2.64
N ASP A 207 15.35 15.23 -3.32
CA ASP A 207 14.70 16.45 -3.84
C ASP A 207 13.87 17.18 -2.76
N GLY A 208 13.91 16.70 -1.51
CA GLY A 208 13.24 17.34 -0.39
C GLY A 208 11.72 17.24 -0.44
N ARG A 209 11.18 16.18 -1.05
CA ARG A 209 9.73 15.98 -1.22
C ARG A 209 9.05 15.35 -0.01
N ILE A 210 9.83 14.89 0.98
CA ILE A 210 9.30 14.41 2.26
C ILE A 210 9.20 15.59 3.23
N VAL A 211 7.99 15.89 3.67
CA VAL A 211 7.67 17.10 4.44
C VAL A 211 6.78 16.78 5.62
N ASP A 212 6.66 17.75 6.54
CA ASP A 212 5.65 17.70 7.60
C ASP A 212 4.27 18.13 7.04
N GLY A 213 3.53 17.19 6.47
CA GLY A 213 2.28 17.42 5.74
C GLY A 213 1.02 17.57 6.60
N HIS A 214 -0.11 17.04 6.12
CA HIS A 214 -1.40 16.97 6.82
C HIS A 214 -1.58 15.61 7.51
N GLY A 215 -1.15 14.53 6.86
CA GLY A 215 -1.20 13.15 7.35
C GLY A 215 -2.54 12.44 7.17
N ASP A 216 -3.63 13.20 7.09
CA ASP A 216 -5.00 12.67 6.92
C ASP A 216 -5.90 13.53 6.01
N LEU A 217 -5.40 13.87 4.81
CA LEU A 217 -6.05 14.82 3.92
C LEU A 217 -7.26 14.22 3.18
N ARG A 218 -8.45 14.28 3.80
CA ARG A 218 -9.69 13.74 3.24
C ARG A 218 -10.70 14.83 2.84
N PRO A 219 -11.65 14.53 1.92
CA PRO A 219 -12.67 15.48 1.49
C PRO A 219 -13.55 16.04 2.62
N GLU A 220 -13.86 15.27 3.67
CA GLU A 220 -14.65 15.79 4.80
C GLU A 220 -13.90 16.84 5.64
N HIS A 221 -12.58 16.94 5.48
CA HIS A 221 -11.70 17.87 6.19
C HIS A 221 -11.45 19.17 5.43
N ILE A 222 -11.87 19.25 4.15
CA ILE A 222 -11.67 20.42 3.31
C ILE A 222 -12.97 21.22 3.23
N TYR A 223 -12.95 22.50 3.59
CA TYR A 223 -14.12 23.39 3.55
C TYR A 223 -13.90 24.51 2.55
N LEU A 224 -14.94 24.90 1.81
CA LEU A 224 -14.82 25.78 0.63
C LEU A 224 -15.29 27.24 0.85
N SER A 225 -15.86 27.54 2.02
CA SER A 225 -16.56 28.80 2.29
C SER A 225 -15.97 29.53 3.50
N PRO A 226 -15.58 30.83 3.38
CA PRO A 226 -15.56 31.65 2.15
C PRO A 226 -14.37 31.30 1.22
N ASN A 227 -13.27 30.79 1.78
CA ASN A 227 -12.08 30.32 1.08
C ASN A 227 -11.87 28.84 1.37
N ALA A 228 -11.10 28.16 0.51
CA ALA A 228 -10.69 26.80 0.81
C ALA A 228 -9.79 26.77 2.04
N ILE A 229 -10.06 25.87 2.96
CA ILE A 229 -9.23 25.55 4.13
C ILE A 229 -9.24 24.03 4.34
N ALA A 230 -8.24 23.51 5.05
CA ALA A 230 -8.22 22.13 5.51
C ALA A 230 -8.01 22.08 7.03
N ILE A 231 -8.72 21.19 7.69
CA ILE A 231 -8.71 21.00 9.15
C ILE A 231 -8.37 19.56 9.51
N ASP A 232 -8.21 19.27 10.81
CA ASP A 232 -7.97 17.92 11.33
C ASP A 232 -6.67 17.26 10.82
N CYS A 233 -5.61 18.06 10.69
CA CYS A 233 -4.23 17.60 10.55
C CYS A 233 -3.83 16.74 11.76
N ILE A 234 -3.18 15.59 11.55
CA ILE A 234 -2.78 14.66 12.61
C ILE A 234 -1.81 15.36 13.58
N GLU A 235 -2.18 15.46 14.85
CA GLU A 235 -1.43 16.16 15.89
C GLU A 235 -0.65 15.25 16.86
N PHE A 236 -0.89 13.94 16.80
CA PHE A 236 -0.44 13.01 17.83
C PHE A 236 0.68 12.05 17.40
N ASN A 237 0.95 11.95 16.10
CA ASN A 237 2.01 11.13 15.58
C ASN A 237 2.63 11.80 14.35
N ASP A 238 3.87 12.25 14.51
CA ASP A 238 4.61 12.92 13.44
C ASP A 238 4.84 11.99 12.26
N GLU A 239 5.13 10.70 12.46
CA GLU A 239 5.37 9.75 11.37
C GLU A 239 4.18 9.65 10.41
N PHE A 240 2.94 9.82 10.91
CA PHE A 240 1.76 9.80 10.05
C PHE A 240 1.59 11.07 9.22
N ARG A 241 2.29 12.15 9.57
CA ARG A 241 2.28 13.44 8.90
C ARG A 241 3.53 13.68 8.05
N GLN A 242 4.65 13.05 8.41
CA GLN A 242 5.94 13.13 7.75
C GLN A 242 6.00 12.24 6.51
N ASN A 243 5.32 12.67 5.46
CA ASN A 243 5.10 11.91 4.24
C ASN A 243 5.65 12.62 3.01
N ASP A 244 5.69 11.89 1.90
CA ASP A 244 5.86 12.47 0.57
C ASP A 244 4.65 13.36 0.23
N ILE A 245 4.88 14.54 -0.35
CA ILE A 245 3.80 15.40 -0.85
C ILE A 245 2.88 14.66 -1.83
N VAL A 246 3.45 13.84 -2.72
CA VAL A 246 2.66 13.09 -3.71
C VAL A 246 1.84 12.00 -3.04
N ASP A 247 2.27 11.44 -1.91
CA ASP A 247 1.44 10.53 -1.11
C ASP A 247 0.20 11.24 -0.59
N GLU A 248 0.36 12.44 -0.03
CA GLU A 248 -0.76 13.23 0.50
C GLU A 248 -1.78 13.63 -0.58
N LEU A 249 -1.30 14.05 -1.75
CA LEU A 249 -2.17 14.41 -2.88
C LEU A 249 -2.82 13.19 -3.51
N SER A 250 -2.10 12.06 -3.59
CA SER A 250 -2.63 10.77 -4.03
C SER A 250 -3.72 10.26 -3.08
N PHE A 251 -3.56 10.49 -1.78
CA PHE A 251 -4.57 10.13 -0.80
C PHE A 251 -5.88 10.90 -1.03
N LEU A 252 -5.80 12.23 -1.19
CA LEU A 252 -6.97 13.04 -1.52
C LEU A 252 -7.59 12.61 -2.86
N LYS A 253 -6.78 12.31 -3.88
CA LYS A 253 -7.24 11.82 -5.18
C LYS A 253 -8.06 10.54 -5.02
N MET A 254 -7.54 9.55 -4.29
CA MET A 254 -8.23 8.27 -4.06
C MET A 254 -9.56 8.48 -3.33
N GLU A 255 -9.61 9.31 -2.29
CA GLU A 255 -10.86 9.61 -1.59
C GLU A 255 -11.88 10.34 -2.47
N CYS A 256 -11.44 11.28 -3.30
CA CYS A 256 -12.34 11.99 -4.23
C CYS A 256 -12.85 11.07 -5.34
N GLU A 257 -12.01 10.18 -5.89
CA GLU A 257 -12.40 9.16 -6.86
C GLU A 257 -13.46 8.22 -6.28
N ARG A 258 -13.28 7.75 -5.04
CA ARG A 258 -14.26 6.93 -4.33
C ARG A 258 -15.62 7.62 -4.18
N LEU A 259 -15.63 8.95 -4.06
CA LEU A 259 -16.84 9.76 -3.97
C LEU A 259 -17.42 10.15 -5.34
N GLY A 260 -16.77 9.76 -6.45
CA GLY A 260 -17.23 10.04 -7.81
C GLY A 260 -16.78 11.39 -8.39
N ALA A 261 -15.70 11.98 -7.86
CA ALA A 261 -15.13 13.26 -8.32
C ALA A 261 -13.61 13.16 -8.61
N PRO A 262 -13.19 12.31 -9.58
CA PRO A 262 -11.77 12.08 -9.92
C PRO A 262 -11.01 13.36 -10.30
N GLU A 263 -11.70 14.33 -10.88
CA GLU A 263 -11.12 15.58 -11.39
C GLU A 263 -10.45 16.43 -10.29
N ILE A 264 -10.88 16.29 -9.03
CA ILE A 264 -10.33 17.06 -7.91
C ILE A 264 -8.88 16.69 -7.66
N GLY A 265 -8.61 15.39 -7.54
CA GLY A 265 -7.27 14.89 -7.30
C GLY A 265 -6.33 15.18 -8.46
N ALA A 266 -6.78 14.93 -9.70
CA ALA A 266 -6.02 15.23 -10.91
C ALA A 266 -5.65 16.73 -10.99
N THR A 267 -6.64 17.62 -10.86
CA THR A 267 -6.40 19.08 -10.90
C THR A 267 -5.46 19.53 -9.78
N THR A 268 -5.53 18.91 -8.60
CA THR A 268 -4.66 19.26 -7.46
C THR A 268 -3.21 18.84 -7.71
N ILE A 269 -2.98 17.62 -8.21
CA ILE A 269 -1.64 17.14 -8.57
C ILE A 269 -1.05 18.00 -9.69
N ASP A 270 -1.81 18.23 -10.77
CA ASP A 270 -1.38 19.07 -11.90
C ASP A 270 -0.98 20.47 -11.44
N ARG A 271 -1.80 21.06 -10.55
CA ARG A 271 -1.53 22.39 -10.01
C ARG A 271 -0.28 22.43 -9.15
N TYR A 272 -0.05 21.40 -8.33
CA TYR A 272 1.17 21.26 -7.56
C TYR A 272 2.40 21.10 -8.47
N SER A 273 2.34 20.24 -9.48
CA SER A 273 3.43 20.05 -10.45
C SER A 273 3.76 21.34 -11.19
N GLN A 274 2.77 22.12 -11.61
CA GLN A 274 2.98 23.44 -12.24
C GLN A 274 3.71 24.45 -11.34
N LEU A 275 3.45 24.45 -10.03
CA LEU A 275 4.06 25.40 -9.10
C LEU A 275 5.43 24.95 -8.57
N SER A 276 5.67 23.64 -8.50
CA SER A 276 6.87 23.05 -7.88
C SER A 276 7.87 22.48 -8.89
N SER A 277 7.47 22.35 -10.16
CA SER A 277 8.15 21.52 -11.18
C SER A 277 8.34 20.05 -10.76
N ASP A 278 7.60 19.59 -9.74
CA ASP A 278 7.59 18.21 -9.28
C ASP A 278 6.60 17.39 -10.09
N CYS A 279 7.09 16.75 -11.15
CA CYS A 279 6.29 15.90 -12.04
C CYS A 279 6.46 14.43 -11.66
N ALA A 280 5.71 13.97 -10.65
CA ALA A 280 5.74 12.57 -10.26
C ALA A 280 5.10 11.67 -11.33
N PRO A 281 5.67 10.50 -11.61
CA PRO A 281 5.12 9.59 -12.61
C PRO A 281 3.81 8.97 -12.12
N ASP A 282 2.87 8.72 -13.03
CA ASP A 282 1.55 8.16 -12.71
C ASP A 282 1.62 6.84 -11.92
N ARG A 283 2.65 6.02 -12.17
CA ARG A 283 2.89 4.79 -11.40
C ARG A 283 3.16 5.04 -9.92
N LEU A 284 3.82 6.14 -9.58
CA LEU A 284 4.06 6.51 -8.18
C LEU A 284 2.76 6.97 -7.51
N VAL A 285 1.94 7.74 -8.23
CA VAL A 285 0.60 8.15 -7.78
C VAL A 285 -0.28 6.92 -7.53
N ALA A 286 -0.36 5.99 -8.49
CA ALA A 286 -1.14 4.75 -8.36
C ALA A 286 -0.64 3.87 -7.20
N PHE A 287 0.68 3.80 -6.98
CA PHE A 287 1.26 3.13 -5.83
C PHE A 287 0.77 3.75 -4.50
N TYR A 288 0.85 5.08 -4.34
CA TYR A 288 0.40 5.74 -3.12
C TYR A 288 -1.11 5.59 -2.90
N MET A 289 -1.92 5.66 -3.96
CA MET A 289 -3.37 5.40 -3.87
C MET A 289 -3.66 3.98 -3.38
N CYS A 290 -2.96 2.97 -3.93
CA CYS A 290 -3.04 1.59 -3.47
C CYS A 290 -2.62 1.44 -2.00
N TYR A 291 -1.49 2.03 -1.61
CA TYR A 291 -0.98 2.02 -0.25
C TYR A 291 -1.97 2.65 0.74
N ARG A 292 -2.50 3.83 0.42
CA ARG A 292 -3.47 4.54 1.26
C ARG A 292 -4.80 3.80 1.36
N ALA A 293 -5.23 3.13 0.31
CA ALA A 293 -6.43 2.28 0.37
C ALA A 293 -6.25 1.13 1.38
N CYS A 294 -5.09 0.47 1.41
CA CYS A 294 -4.78 -0.52 2.46
C CYS A 294 -4.76 0.10 3.87
N VAL A 295 -4.20 1.31 4.03
CA VAL A 295 -4.22 2.04 5.32
C VAL A 295 -5.66 2.33 5.75
N ARG A 296 -6.53 2.78 4.84
CA ARG A 296 -7.94 3.07 5.11
C ARG A 296 -8.72 1.81 5.50
N ALA A 297 -8.48 0.68 4.81
CA ALA A 297 -9.05 -0.60 5.19
C ALA A 297 -8.63 -1.01 6.62
N LYS A 298 -7.36 -0.79 6.99
CA LYS A 298 -6.88 -1.03 8.36
C LYS A 298 -7.51 -0.09 9.39
N VAL A 299 -7.70 1.19 9.06
CA VAL A 299 -8.40 2.14 9.94
C VAL A 299 -9.86 1.72 10.14
N ALA A 300 -10.50 1.16 9.12
CA ALA A 300 -11.85 0.63 9.22
C ALA A 300 -11.95 -0.55 10.20
N ILE A 301 -10.92 -1.42 10.28
CA ILE A 301 -10.81 -2.47 11.32
C ILE A 301 -10.83 -1.83 12.71
N LEU A 302 -9.94 -0.86 12.97
CA LEU A 302 -9.86 -0.19 14.27
C LEU A 302 -11.18 0.47 14.68
N ARG A 303 -11.88 1.09 13.72
CA ARG A 303 -13.21 1.68 13.95
C ARG A 303 -14.27 0.61 14.22
N SER A 304 -14.19 -0.55 13.56
CA SER A 304 -15.12 -1.66 13.76
C SER A 304 -15.04 -2.26 15.16
N GLU A 305 -13.82 -2.38 15.72
CA GLU A 305 -13.57 -2.90 17.07
C GLU A 305 -14.10 -1.96 18.18
N GLN A 306 -14.24 -0.67 17.86
CA GLN A 306 -14.69 0.38 18.78
C GLN A 306 -16.16 0.76 18.57
N ALA A 307 -16.81 0.20 17.56
CA ALA A 307 -18.20 0.49 17.27
C ALA A 307 -19.10 -0.04 18.40
N LEU A 308 -20.04 0.81 18.85
CA LEU A 308 -20.92 0.50 19.97
C LEU A 308 -22.11 -0.39 19.59
N THR A 309 -22.36 -0.58 18.30
CA THR A 309 -23.51 -1.32 17.76
C THR A 309 -23.08 -2.26 16.64
N PRO A 310 -23.70 -3.44 16.51
CA PRO A 310 -23.41 -4.37 15.41
C PRO A 310 -23.57 -3.75 14.02
N GLU A 311 -24.56 -2.88 13.81
CA GLU A 311 -24.78 -2.17 12.55
C GLU A 311 -23.60 -1.26 12.20
N ALA A 312 -23.11 -0.48 13.17
CA ALA A 312 -21.92 0.35 12.98
C ALA A 312 -20.68 -0.50 12.70
N THR A 313 -20.47 -1.61 13.41
CA THR A 313 -19.38 -2.56 13.10
C THR A 313 -19.47 -3.05 11.66
N LYS A 314 -20.66 -3.49 11.23
CA LYS A 314 -20.90 -3.96 9.86
C LYS A 314 -20.61 -2.88 8.83
N GLN A 315 -20.99 -1.63 9.10
CA GLN A 315 -20.72 -0.51 8.19
C GLN A 315 -19.21 -0.25 8.05
N GLN A 316 -18.44 -0.31 9.15
CA GLN A 316 -16.99 -0.16 9.09
C GLN A 316 -16.32 -1.31 8.33
N ILE A 317 -16.80 -2.55 8.49
CA ILE A 317 -16.30 -3.69 7.71
C ILE A 317 -16.57 -3.50 6.21
N LEU A 318 -17.80 -3.12 5.83
CA LEU A 318 -18.14 -2.84 4.43
C LEU A 318 -17.30 -1.69 3.84
N GLU A 319 -17.04 -0.65 4.63
CA GLU A 319 -16.15 0.43 4.23
C GLU A 319 -14.72 -0.10 3.98
N GLY A 320 -14.21 -0.94 4.88
CA GLY A 320 -12.90 -1.59 4.71
C GLY A 320 -12.80 -2.46 3.46
N GLU A 321 -13.82 -3.28 3.19
CA GLU A 321 -13.93 -4.09 1.98
C GLU A 321 -13.88 -3.22 0.71
N SER A 322 -14.60 -2.09 0.69
CA SER A 322 -14.58 -1.17 -0.45
C SER A 322 -13.18 -0.56 -0.72
N TYR A 323 -12.37 -0.36 0.32
CA TYR A 323 -10.98 0.08 0.14
C TYR A 323 -10.07 -1.05 -0.37
N LEU A 324 -10.36 -2.32 -0.09
CA LEU A 324 -9.61 -3.45 -0.67
C LEU A 324 -9.87 -3.58 -2.17
N ASP A 325 -11.11 -3.33 -2.60
CA ASP A 325 -11.46 -3.25 -4.03
C ASP A 325 -10.68 -2.14 -4.73
N LEU A 326 -10.65 -0.93 -4.12
CA LEU A 326 -9.85 0.19 -4.62
C LEU A 326 -8.37 -0.17 -4.69
N ALA A 327 -7.79 -0.69 -3.61
CA ALA A 327 -6.38 -1.08 -3.57
C ALA A 327 -6.03 -2.03 -4.72
N SER A 328 -6.86 -3.03 -4.98
CA SER A 328 -6.66 -4.00 -6.06
C SER A 328 -6.77 -3.37 -7.45
N SER A 329 -7.71 -2.43 -7.64
CA SER A 329 -7.90 -1.75 -8.92
C SER A 329 -6.71 -0.88 -9.35
N TYR A 330 -5.97 -0.32 -8.38
CA TYR A 330 -4.79 0.52 -8.67
C TYR A 330 -3.53 -0.28 -9.04
N VAL A 331 -3.49 -1.59 -8.76
CA VAL A 331 -2.28 -2.42 -8.94
C VAL A 331 -1.75 -2.39 -10.37
N GLN A 332 -2.63 -2.41 -11.38
CA GLN A 332 -2.20 -2.39 -12.77
C GLN A 332 -1.44 -1.11 -13.15
N GLY A 333 -1.71 0.02 -12.47
CA GLY A 333 -1.06 1.30 -12.76
C GLY A 333 0.43 1.37 -12.39
N PHE A 334 0.92 0.46 -11.54
CA PHE A 334 2.31 0.50 -11.06
C PHE A 334 3.02 -0.86 -11.00
N SER A 335 2.28 -1.96 -11.07
CA SER A 335 2.83 -3.31 -11.16
C SER A 335 2.02 -4.13 -12.19
N PRO A 336 2.22 -3.88 -13.50
CA PRO A 336 1.55 -4.62 -14.56
C PRO A 336 1.83 -6.12 -14.49
N ARG A 337 0.97 -6.91 -15.15
CA ARG A 337 1.05 -8.36 -15.12
C ARG A 337 2.27 -8.88 -15.90
N LEU A 338 3.07 -9.72 -15.27
CA LEU A 338 4.24 -10.35 -15.87
C LEU A 338 4.35 -11.83 -15.51
N ILE A 339 4.54 -12.67 -16.51
CA ILE A 339 4.90 -14.07 -16.34
C ILE A 339 6.39 -14.22 -16.67
N VAL A 340 7.16 -14.78 -15.74
CA VAL A 340 8.59 -15.05 -15.93
C VAL A 340 8.80 -16.57 -15.98
N SER A 341 9.15 -17.12 -17.13
CA SER A 341 9.55 -18.54 -17.22
C SER A 341 11.06 -18.68 -17.16
N VAL A 342 11.57 -19.43 -16.19
CA VAL A 342 13.00 -19.69 -16.00
C VAL A 342 13.30 -21.09 -16.50
N GLY A 343 14.07 -21.15 -17.59
CA GLY A 343 14.45 -22.36 -18.33
C GLY A 343 15.94 -22.64 -18.31
N GLY A 344 16.32 -23.81 -18.80
CA GLY A 344 17.71 -24.23 -18.89
C GLY A 344 17.90 -25.72 -18.66
N LEU A 345 19.03 -26.25 -19.13
CA LEU A 345 19.42 -27.63 -18.91
C LEU A 345 19.54 -27.97 -17.41
N MET A 346 19.45 -29.25 -17.07
CA MET A 346 19.72 -29.69 -15.70
C MET A 346 21.12 -29.28 -15.26
N GLY A 347 21.28 -28.85 -14.00
CA GLY A 347 22.56 -28.36 -13.47
C GLY A 347 22.87 -26.88 -13.78
N THR A 348 22.08 -26.19 -14.61
CA THR A 348 22.32 -24.77 -14.98
C THR A 348 21.88 -23.76 -13.93
N GLY A 349 21.32 -24.17 -12.79
CA GLY A 349 20.93 -23.23 -11.72
C GLY A 349 19.57 -22.53 -11.90
N LYS A 350 18.77 -22.92 -12.91
CA LYS A 350 17.42 -22.37 -13.18
C LYS A 350 16.52 -22.25 -11.93
N SER A 351 16.46 -23.29 -11.10
CA SER A 351 15.62 -23.30 -9.89
C SER A 351 16.15 -22.37 -8.80
N THR A 352 17.47 -22.16 -8.75
CA THR A 352 18.08 -21.17 -7.86
C THR A 352 17.69 -19.76 -8.30
N ILE A 353 17.78 -19.44 -9.59
CA ILE A 353 17.35 -18.15 -10.14
C ILE A 353 15.85 -17.95 -9.93
N ALA A 354 15.01 -18.93 -10.24
CA ALA A 354 13.56 -18.85 -10.06
C ALA A 354 13.17 -18.55 -8.60
N ASN A 355 13.80 -19.22 -7.63
CA ASN A 355 13.52 -19.01 -6.21
C ASN A 355 13.95 -17.64 -5.73
N ARG A 356 15.17 -17.21 -6.11
CA ARG A 356 15.68 -15.89 -5.73
C ARG A 356 14.84 -14.78 -6.33
N LEU A 357 14.43 -14.90 -7.61
CA LEU A 357 13.52 -13.95 -8.24
C LEU A 357 12.18 -13.88 -7.51
N ALA A 358 11.61 -15.02 -7.12
CA ALA A 358 10.35 -15.06 -6.40
C ALA A 358 10.43 -14.45 -4.99
N GLU A 359 11.51 -14.70 -4.27
CA GLU A 359 11.77 -14.09 -2.95
C GLU A 359 11.94 -12.57 -3.06
N GLU A 360 12.81 -12.13 -3.98
CA GLU A 360 13.15 -10.71 -4.18
C GLU A 360 11.99 -9.92 -4.78
N LEU A 361 11.14 -10.53 -5.61
CA LEU A 361 10.01 -9.86 -6.24
C LEU A 361 8.66 -10.16 -5.59
N VAL A 362 8.64 -10.90 -4.47
CA VAL A 362 7.42 -11.30 -3.75
C VAL A 362 6.40 -11.92 -4.70
N ALA A 363 6.82 -12.96 -5.42
CA ALA A 363 6.02 -13.61 -6.44
C ALA A 363 5.86 -15.11 -6.17
N PRO A 364 4.69 -15.71 -6.45
CA PRO A 364 4.54 -17.15 -6.41
C PRO A 364 5.39 -17.84 -7.49
N VAL A 365 5.89 -19.04 -7.15
CA VAL A 365 6.56 -19.95 -8.08
C VAL A 365 5.69 -21.18 -8.30
N THR A 366 5.55 -21.62 -9.55
CA THR A 366 5.11 -22.99 -9.84
C THR A 366 6.18 -23.72 -10.64
N ARG A 367 6.49 -24.95 -10.24
CA ARG A 367 7.59 -25.73 -10.84
C ARG A 367 7.08 -26.99 -11.53
N THR A 368 7.76 -27.41 -12.60
CA THR A 368 7.43 -28.67 -13.29
C THR A 368 7.61 -29.89 -12.41
N ASP A 369 8.50 -29.83 -11.42
CA ASP A 369 8.77 -30.95 -10.52
C ASP A 369 7.58 -31.20 -9.58
N ASP A 370 7.03 -30.15 -8.97
CA ASP A 370 5.83 -30.24 -8.13
C ASP A 370 4.59 -30.68 -8.94
N VAL A 371 4.48 -30.21 -10.18
CA VAL A 371 3.40 -30.63 -11.09
C VAL A 371 3.53 -32.10 -11.47
N ARG A 372 4.76 -32.60 -11.69
CA ARG A 372 5.02 -33.99 -12.07
C ARG A 372 4.55 -34.96 -11.00
N GLU A 373 4.76 -34.64 -9.73
CA GLU A 373 4.25 -35.44 -8.60
C GLU A 373 2.71 -35.47 -8.54
N THR A 374 2.06 -34.38 -8.95
CA THR A 374 0.60 -34.30 -8.99
C THR A 374 0.00 -35.11 -10.15
N VAL A 375 0.63 -35.05 -11.33
CA VAL A 375 0.11 -35.68 -12.58
C VAL A 375 0.48 -37.16 -12.66
N PHE A 376 1.67 -37.52 -12.20
CA PHE A 376 2.18 -38.89 -12.19
C PHE A 376 2.63 -39.26 -10.77
N PRO A 377 1.69 -39.46 -9.82
CA PRO A 377 2.03 -39.89 -8.48
C PRO A 377 2.78 -41.22 -8.54
N SER A 378 3.82 -41.35 -7.71
CA SER A 378 4.59 -42.58 -7.64
C SER A 378 3.76 -43.63 -6.90
N ASP A 379 3.07 -44.49 -7.64
CA ASP A 379 2.50 -45.71 -7.05
C ASP A 379 3.66 -46.50 -6.46
N GLY A 380 3.65 -46.77 -5.15
CA GLY A 380 4.75 -47.40 -4.40
C GLY A 380 5.19 -48.80 -4.89
N ASN A 381 4.64 -49.29 -5.99
CA ASN A 381 5.10 -50.46 -6.72
C ASN A 381 5.78 -50.00 -8.02
N GLY A 382 7.11 -49.91 -7.99
CA GLY A 382 7.98 -49.45 -9.08
C GLY A 382 8.03 -50.35 -10.33
N LEU A 383 6.89 -50.83 -10.82
CA LEU A 383 6.79 -51.70 -11.99
C LEU A 383 5.68 -51.17 -12.92
N GLY A 384 6.05 -50.39 -13.94
CA GLY A 384 5.16 -50.18 -15.10
C GLY A 384 5.33 -48.95 -16.00
N TYR A 385 6.10 -47.91 -15.65
CA TYR A 385 6.03 -46.62 -16.37
C TYR A 385 7.38 -45.97 -16.76
N GLY A 386 8.49 -46.70 -16.69
CA GLY A 386 9.85 -46.15 -16.82
C GLY A 386 10.24 -45.53 -18.18
N ARG A 387 9.52 -45.85 -19.28
CA ARG A 387 9.77 -45.26 -20.62
C ARG A 387 8.67 -44.31 -21.11
N SER A 388 7.45 -44.37 -20.58
CA SER A 388 6.35 -43.49 -21.01
C SER A 388 6.35 -42.14 -20.27
N LYS A 389 6.84 -42.08 -19.01
CA LYS A 389 6.91 -40.85 -18.19
C LYS A 389 7.65 -39.68 -18.86
N TYR A 390 8.61 -39.97 -19.74
CA TYR A 390 9.44 -38.98 -20.44
C TYR A 390 9.10 -38.78 -21.93
N SER A 391 7.99 -39.38 -22.41
CA SER A 391 7.52 -39.10 -23.77
C SER A 391 7.23 -37.60 -23.93
N LEU A 392 7.38 -37.09 -25.16
CA LEU A 392 7.07 -35.69 -25.45
C LEU A 392 5.63 -35.35 -25.03
N ALA A 393 4.66 -36.23 -25.30
CA ALA A 393 3.26 -36.07 -24.90
C ALA A 393 3.10 -35.88 -23.38
N ASN A 394 3.73 -36.73 -22.56
CA ASN A 394 3.65 -36.61 -21.10
C ASN A 394 4.34 -35.35 -20.57
N ARG A 395 5.46 -34.95 -21.19
CA ARG A 395 6.10 -33.67 -20.86
C ARG A 395 5.16 -32.50 -21.18
N LEU A 396 4.52 -32.49 -22.35
CA LEU A 396 3.58 -31.44 -22.71
C LEU A 396 2.40 -31.36 -21.74
N GLN A 397 1.85 -32.48 -21.27
CA GLN A 397 0.81 -32.50 -20.23
C GLN A 397 1.25 -31.85 -18.92
N ILE A 398 2.51 -32.03 -18.50
CA ILE A 398 3.07 -31.36 -17.32
C ILE A 398 3.08 -29.83 -17.54
N TYR A 399 3.51 -29.36 -18.72
CA TYR A 399 3.50 -27.92 -19.01
C TYR A 399 2.08 -27.36 -19.17
N ASP A 400 1.14 -28.11 -19.73
CA ASP A 400 -0.28 -27.74 -19.78
C ASP A 400 -0.82 -27.52 -18.35
N LYS A 401 -0.49 -28.43 -17.43
CA LYS A 401 -0.87 -28.30 -16.01
C LYS A 401 -0.11 -27.19 -15.28
N LEU A 402 1.14 -26.93 -15.65
CA LEU A 402 1.94 -25.82 -15.12
C LEU A 402 1.28 -24.48 -15.46
N VAL A 403 0.99 -24.25 -16.74
CA VAL A 403 0.36 -23.00 -17.19
C VAL A 403 -1.08 -22.88 -16.74
N SER A 404 -1.81 -23.99 -16.55
CA SER A 404 -3.18 -23.94 -16.03
C SER A 404 -3.27 -23.39 -14.59
N ARG A 405 -2.16 -23.35 -13.84
CA ARG A 405 -2.12 -22.74 -12.48
C ARG A 405 -1.97 -21.22 -12.54
N VAL A 406 -1.49 -20.66 -13.66
CA VAL A 406 -1.17 -19.24 -13.79
C VAL A 406 -2.36 -18.32 -13.52
N PRO A 407 -3.59 -18.55 -14.04
CA PRO A 407 -4.71 -17.66 -13.75
C PRO A 407 -5.03 -17.54 -12.27
N THR A 408 -4.97 -18.65 -11.52
CA THR A 408 -5.19 -18.65 -10.07
C THR A 408 -4.08 -17.90 -9.33
N LEU A 409 -2.83 -18.04 -9.76
CA LEU A 409 -1.70 -17.30 -9.16
C LEU A 409 -1.80 -15.80 -9.46
N LEU A 410 -2.19 -15.43 -10.68
CA LEU A 410 -2.38 -14.03 -11.10
C LEU A 410 -3.57 -13.34 -10.41
N ALA A 411 -4.49 -14.10 -9.80
CA ALA A 411 -5.54 -13.55 -8.96
C ALA A 411 -5.02 -12.96 -7.64
N SER A 412 -3.81 -13.33 -7.20
CA SER A 412 -3.22 -12.91 -5.92
C SER A 412 -1.82 -12.30 -6.03
N SER A 413 -1.32 -12.12 -7.27
CA SER A 413 -0.04 -11.49 -7.58
C SER A 413 -0.06 -10.97 -9.01
N SER A 414 0.58 -9.84 -9.29
CA SER A 414 0.79 -9.39 -10.68
C SER A 414 2.03 -10.01 -11.34
N LEU A 415 2.88 -10.73 -10.59
CA LEU A 415 4.04 -11.44 -11.16
C LEU A 415 3.98 -12.93 -10.81
N VAL A 416 4.23 -13.82 -11.76
CA VAL A 416 4.32 -15.27 -11.54
C VAL A 416 5.60 -15.82 -12.14
N VAL A 417 6.30 -16.67 -11.38
CA VAL A 417 7.52 -17.35 -11.85
C VAL A 417 7.20 -18.81 -12.18
N LEU A 418 7.58 -19.26 -13.38
CA LEU A 418 7.46 -20.64 -13.84
C LEU A 418 8.86 -21.27 -13.90
N ASP A 419 9.12 -22.31 -13.11
CA ASP A 419 10.39 -23.06 -13.15
C ASP A 419 10.21 -24.36 -13.92
N GLY A 420 10.96 -24.53 -14.99
CA GLY A 420 10.96 -25.74 -15.80
C GLY A 420 12.22 -25.82 -16.65
N THR A 421 12.44 -26.94 -17.34
CA THR A 421 13.55 -27.01 -18.30
C THR A 421 13.27 -26.18 -19.55
N PHE A 422 12.01 -26.11 -19.98
CA PHE A 422 11.57 -25.46 -21.23
C PHE A 422 12.40 -25.90 -22.44
N ALA A 423 12.63 -27.22 -22.56
CA ALA A 423 13.55 -27.81 -23.52
C ALA A 423 13.13 -27.69 -24.99
N ARG A 424 11.84 -27.48 -25.27
CA ARG A 424 11.28 -27.41 -26.62
C ARG A 424 10.50 -26.12 -26.81
N GLN A 425 10.45 -25.61 -28.04
CA GLN A 425 9.68 -24.41 -28.37
C GLN A 425 8.21 -24.56 -27.95
N ALA A 426 7.60 -25.73 -28.19
CA ALA A 426 6.22 -26.03 -27.80
C ALA A 426 5.92 -25.85 -26.29
N MET A 427 6.93 -25.93 -25.41
CA MET A 427 6.76 -25.67 -23.97
C MET A 427 6.74 -24.17 -23.66
N ARG A 428 7.55 -23.39 -24.40
CA ARG A 428 7.60 -21.92 -24.28
C ARG A 428 6.37 -21.28 -24.92
N ASP A 429 5.88 -21.82 -26.03
CA ASP A 429 4.65 -21.37 -26.70
C ASP A 429 3.42 -21.41 -25.76
N ARG A 430 3.41 -22.34 -24.80
CA ARG A 430 2.36 -22.41 -23.76
C ARG A 430 2.44 -21.23 -22.80
N CYS A 431 3.64 -20.78 -22.43
CA CYS A 431 3.84 -19.60 -21.61
C CYS A 431 3.39 -18.33 -22.35
N GLU A 432 3.74 -18.22 -23.64
CA GLU A 432 3.29 -17.10 -24.47
C GLU A 432 1.76 -17.11 -24.63
N ALA A 433 1.15 -18.27 -24.87
CA ALA A 433 -0.28 -18.41 -25.03
C ALA A 433 -1.05 -18.03 -23.76
N ILE A 434 -0.62 -18.53 -22.59
CA ILE A 434 -1.27 -18.17 -21.32
C ILE A 434 -1.06 -16.70 -20.97
N ALA A 435 0.09 -16.11 -21.33
CA ALA A 435 0.34 -14.69 -21.13
C ALA A 435 -0.62 -13.83 -21.96
N LYS A 436 -0.80 -14.16 -23.25
CA LYS A 436 -1.80 -13.52 -24.12
C LYS A 436 -3.21 -13.66 -23.57
N GLN A 437 -3.58 -14.85 -23.09
CA GLN A 437 -4.90 -15.10 -22.50
C GLN A 437 -5.12 -14.30 -21.21
N ALA A 438 -4.08 -14.11 -20.39
CA ALA A 438 -4.15 -13.42 -19.12
C ALA A 438 -3.92 -11.89 -19.21
N GLU A 439 -3.76 -11.37 -20.43
CA GLU A 439 -3.38 -9.97 -20.71
C GLU A 439 -2.11 -9.57 -19.92
N SER A 440 -1.13 -10.47 -19.93
CA SER A 440 0.14 -10.34 -19.23
C SER A 440 1.28 -10.29 -20.23
N ASP A 441 2.34 -9.55 -19.92
CA ASP A 441 3.60 -9.71 -20.64
C ASP A 441 4.28 -11.02 -20.21
N TRP A 442 5.21 -11.51 -21.03
CA TRP A 442 5.95 -12.74 -20.79
C TRP A 442 7.44 -12.60 -21.09
N LEU A 443 8.27 -12.91 -20.08
CA LEU A 443 9.73 -12.99 -20.17
C LEU A 443 10.21 -14.42 -19.95
N HIS A 444 11.05 -14.90 -20.86
CA HIS A 444 11.78 -16.15 -20.69
C HIS A 444 13.22 -15.88 -20.28
N ILE A 445 13.67 -16.51 -19.19
CA ILE A 445 15.07 -16.47 -18.73
C ILE A 445 15.71 -17.83 -19.03
N GLU A 446 16.67 -17.88 -19.95
CA GLU A 446 17.46 -19.08 -20.26
C GLU A 446 18.74 -19.10 -19.40
N CYS A 447 18.81 -20.02 -18.44
CA CYS A 447 20.01 -20.28 -17.67
C CYS A 447 20.94 -21.25 -18.42
N THR A 448 22.19 -20.84 -18.60
CA THR A 448 23.23 -21.63 -19.29
C THR A 448 24.48 -21.72 -18.41
N CYS A 449 25.22 -22.83 -18.49
CA CYS A 449 26.60 -22.91 -18.01
C CYS A 449 27.32 -24.07 -18.72
N PRO A 450 28.67 -24.14 -18.69
CA PRO A 450 29.42 -25.24 -19.26
C PRO A 450 28.97 -26.60 -18.73
N ARG A 451 29.01 -27.62 -19.60
CA ARG A 451 28.64 -29.00 -19.26
C ARG A 451 29.36 -29.51 -18.00
N ALA A 452 30.66 -29.26 -17.88
CA ALA A 452 31.45 -29.67 -16.72
C ALA A 452 30.86 -29.15 -15.41
N VAL A 453 30.55 -27.85 -15.37
CA VAL A 453 29.92 -27.18 -14.22
C VAL A 453 28.52 -27.74 -13.93
N SER A 454 27.72 -28.00 -14.97
CA SER A 454 26.39 -28.61 -14.80
C SER A 454 26.47 -29.99 -14.14
N LEU A 455 27.39 -30.84 -14.61
CA LEU A 455 27.57 -32.19 -14.08
C LEU A 455 28.09 -32.18 -12.64
N GLU A 456 29.07 -31.34 -12.34
CA GLU A 456 29.57 -31.14 -10.97
C GLU A 456 28.42 -30.77 -10.01
N ARG A 457 27.59 -29.78 -10.38
CA ARG A 457 26.43 -29.36 -9.57
C ARG A 457 25.40 -30.46 -9.37
N ILE A 458 25.16 -31.30 -10.38
CA ILE A 458 24.22 -32.43 -10.26
C ILE A 458 24.77 -33.45 -9.26
N VAL A 459 26.06 -33.78 -9.35
CA VAL A 459 26.74 -34.73 -8.44
C VAL A 459 26.77 -34.20 -7.01
N GLU A 460 27.10 -32.91 -6.81
CA GLU A 460 27.09 -32.28 -5.48
C GLU A 460 25.70 -32.30 -4.85
N ARG A 461 24.66 -31.98 -5.63
CA ARG A 461 23.28 -32.03 -5.14
C ARG A 461 22.87 -33.44 -4.69
N GLN A 462 23.25 -34.47 -5.45
CA GLN A 462 22.99 -35.86 -5.06
C GLN A 462 23.68 -36.26 -3.74
N LYS A 463 24.88 -35.71 -3.47
CA LYS A 463 25.61 -35.96 -2.22
C LYS A 463 25.02 -35.23 -1.01
N SER A 464 24.33 -34.11 -1.24
CA SER A 464 23.88 -33.20 -0.17
C SER A 464 22.62 -33.64 0.61
N SER A 465 22.07 -34.83 0.36
CA SER A 465 21.04 -35.51 1.19
C SER A 465 19.82 -34.70 1.64
N ASN A 466 19.52 -33.55 1.05
CA ASN A 466 18.21 -32.92 1.18
C ASN A 466 17.36 -33.46 0.04
N HIS A 467 16.29 -34.19 0.38
CA HIS A 467 15.28 -34.72 -0.53
C HIS A 467 14.68 -33.62 -1.43
N SER A 468 15.39 -33.19 -2.47
CA SER A 468 14.84 -32.35 -3.52
C SER A 468 14.13 -33.27 -4.52
N SER A 469 12.88 -32.96 -4.86
CA SER A 469 12.03 -33.65 -5.85
C SER A 469 12.58 -33.65 -7.29
N SER A 470 13.79 -33.11 -7.52
CA SER A 470 14.43 -33.02 -8.82
C SER A 470 15.03 -34.37 -9.25
N GLU A 471 14.50 -34.96 -10.33
CA GLU A 471 14.98 -36.21 -10.97
C GLU A 471 16.29 -36.06 -11.77
N ALA A 472 17.04 -34.95 -11.61
CA ALA A 472 18.28 -34.69 -12.34
C ALA A 472 19.37 -35.73 -12.02
N ARG A 473 19.90 -36.38 -13.06
CA ARG A 473 20.98 -37.38 -12.96
C ARG A 473 22.05 -37.15 -14.03
N PRO A 474 23.34 -37.32 -13.72
CA PRO A 474 24.42 -37.08 -14.68
C PRO A 474 24.24 -37.87 -15.99
N GLU A 475 23.70 -39.08 -15.93
CA GLU A 475 23.49 -39.96 -17.08
C GLU A 475 22.37 -39.48 -18.02
N LEU A 476 21.52 -38.56 -17.57
CA LEU A 476 20.42 -37.98 -18.35
C LEU A 476 20.78 -36.63 -18.99
N TYR A 477 21.97 -36.08 -18.71
CA TYR A 477 22.36 -34.76 -19.20
C TYR A 477 22.49 -34.73 -20.73
N ASP A 478 23.26 -35.65 -21.29
CA ASP A 478 23.58 -35.63 -22.73
C ASP A 478 22.34 -35.89 -23.59
N SER A 479 21.41 -36.74 -23.11
CA SER A 479 20.13 -36.98 -23.79
C SER A 479 19.20 -35.76 -23.73
N GLN A 480 19.13 -35.06 -22.60
CA GLN A 480 18.38 -33.81 -22.50
C GLN A 480 19.01 -32.71 -23.37
N SER A 481 20.34 -32.60 -23.38
CA SER A 481 21.07 -31.62 -24.18
C SER A 481 20.86 -31.83 -25.68
N ALA A 482 20.83 -33.08 -26.15
CA ALA A 482 20.57 -33.40 -27.56
C ALA A 482 19.14 -33.02 -27.99
N GLU A 483 18.20 -33.03 -27.05
CA GLU A 483 16.80 -32.62 -27.27
C GLU A 483 16.53 -31.14 -27.03
N TYR A 484 17.52 -30.37 -26.55
CA TYR A 484 17.31 -28.99 -26.13
C TYR A 484 17.32 -28.02 -27.31
N GLU A 485 16.21 -27.33 -27.50
CA GLU A 485 16.06 -26.25 -28.48
C GLU A 485 16.27 -24.92 -27.77
N SER A 486 17.48 -24.34 -27.88
CA SER A 486 17.73 -23.00 -27.35
C SER A 486 16.73 -22.00 -27.95
N PRO A 487 16.14 -21.12 -27.13
CA PRO A 487 15.23 -20.09 -27.59
C PRO A 487 15.94 -19.15 -28.57
N THR A 488 15.19 -18.68 -29.56
CA THR A 488 15.70 -17.67 -30.49
C THR A 488 15.87 -16.35 -29.73
N PRO A 489 17.01 -15.64 -29.86
CA PRO A 489 17.17 -14.34 -29.25
C PRO A 489 16.06 -13.36 -29.67
N GLY A 490 15.57 -12.57 -28.73
CA GLY A 490 14.53 -11.57 -28.98
C GLY A 490 14.12 -10.86 -27.69
N ASN A 491 13.22 -9.89 -27.80
CA ASN A 491 12.82 -9.03 -26.67
C ASN A 491 12.20 -9.78 -25.48
N HIS A 492 11.73 -11.01 -25.70
CA HIS A 492 11.13 -11.86 -24.67
C HIS A 492 12.09 -12.90 -24.09
N VAL A 493 13.38 -12.89 -24.47
CA VAL A 493 14.36 -13.89 -24.04
C VAL A 493 15.59 -13.21 -23.43
N LEU A 494 15.85 -13.54 -22.16
CA LEU A 494 17.06 -13.13 -21.43
C LEU A 494 17.94 -14.36 -21.19
N ARG A 495 19.15 -14.38 -21.76
CA ARG A 495 20.12 -15.44 -21.48
C ARG A 495 21.03 -15.04 -20.33
N ILE A 496 21.21 -15.95 -19.37
CA ILE A 496 22.06 -15.75 -18.18
C ILE A 496 23.06 -16.91 -18.09
N ASP A 497 24.36 -16.57 -18.16
CA ASP A 497 25.44 -17.51 -17.86
C ASP A 497 25.63 -17.64 -16.35
N THR A 498 25.26 -18.80 -15.81
CA THR A 498 25.31 -19.12 -14.38
C THR A 498 26.65 -19.69 -13.93
N SER A 499 27.70 -19.60 -14.74
CA SER A 499 29.05 -20.02 -14.37
C SER A 499 29.67 -19.15 -13.27
N ASN A 500 29.21 -17.90 -13.13
CA ASN A 500 29.69 -16.91 -12.16
C ASN A 500 28.78 -16.81 -10.93
N ALA A 501 29.17 -15.98 -9.95
CA ALA A 501 28.46 -15.79 -8.69
C ALA A 501 26.97 -15.42 -8.89
N THR A 502 26.10 -16.20 -8.26
CA THR A 502 24.63 -16.15 -8.41
C THR A 502 24.01 -14.79 -8.09
N GLU A 503 24.56 -14.03 -7.14
CA GLU A 503 24.00 -12.75 -6.68
C GLU A 503 23.92 -11.70 -7.80
N LYS A 504 25.04 -11.47 -8.50
CA LYS A 504 25.09 -10.51 -9.63
C LYS A 504 24.16 -10.90 -10.77
N LEU A 505 23.89 -12.19 -10.94
CA LEU A 505 23.01 -12.70 -11.99
C LEU A 505 21.53 -12.49 -11.64
N VAL A 506 21.17 -12.60 -10.36
CA VAL A 506 19.83 -12.27 -9.88
C VAL A 506 19.57 -10.77 -10.03
N GLU A 507 20.54 -9.92 -9.66
CA GLU A 507 20.44 -8.46 -9.88
C GLU A 507 20.25 -8.12 -11.35
N PHE A 508 21.00 -8.75 -12.25
CA PHE A 508 20.86 -8.58 -13.69
C PHE A 508 19.47 -9.00 -14.19
N ALA A 509 18.95 -10.14 -13.73
CA ALA A 509 17.60 -10.59 -14.06
C ALA A 509 16.53 -9.63 -13.53
N ILE A 510 16.69 -9.12 -12.31
CA ILE A 510 15.79 -8.12 -11.72
C ILE A 510 15.82 -6.82 -12.52
N GLN A 511 17.00 -6.38 -12.97
CA GLN A 511 17.12 -5.19 -13.82
C GLN A 511 16.39 -5.38 -15.15
N ALA A 512 16.56 -6.53 -15.83
CA ALA A 512 15.83 -6.81 -17.06
C ALA A 512 14.31 -6.86 -16.86
N ILE A 513 13.84 -7.39 -15.73
CA ILE A 513 12.42 -7.36 -15.35
C ILE A 513 11.96 -5.91 -15.11
N ARG A 514 12.75 -5.11 -14.38
CA ARG A 514 12.48 -3.68 -14.13
C ARG A 514 12.34 -2.93 -15.45
N ASP A 515 13.32 -3.05 -16.33
CA ASP A 515 13.34 -2.40 -17.63
C ASP A 515 12.07 -2.79 -18.38
N ARG A 516 11.72 -4.07 -18.42
CA ARG A 516 10.52 -4.51 -19.14
C ARG A 516 9.20 -3.98 -18.56
N ILE A 517 9.09 -3.90 -17.24
CA ILE A 517 7.88 -3.39 -16.57
C ILE A 517 7.76 -1.86 -16.76
N TYR A 518 8.89 -1.15 -16.81
CA TYR A 518 8.92 0.32 -16.71
C TYR A 518 9.48 1.04 -17.95
N SER A 519 9.91 0.33 -18.99
CA SER A 519 10.37 0.87 -20.27
C SER A 519 9.17 1.28 -21.13
N CYS A 520 8.50 2.35 -20.70
CA CYS A 520 7.56 3.15 -21.49
C CYS A 520 7.57 4.63 -21.05
N VAL A 521 8.61 5.11 -20.35
CA VAL A 521 8.70 6.52 -19.92
C VAL A 521 10.12 7.01 -20.20
N GLY A 522 10.32 7.54 -21.40
CA GLY A 522 11.64 7.99 -21.86
C GLY A 522 11.66 8.63 -23.25
N GLU A 523 10.56 8.56 -24.00
CA GLU A 523 10.37 9.33 -25.22
C GLU A 523 9.07 10.13 -25.06
N GLU A 524 9.16 11.45 -25.23
CA GLU A 524 8.13 12.48 -25.00
C GLU A 524 8.05 13.04 -23.55
N CYS A 525 9.08 13.82 -23.19
CA CYS A 525 8.91 15.03 -22.39
C CYS A 525 8.73 16.24 -23.31
#